data_AF-A0A6A3MWJ1-F1
#
_entry.id   AF-A0A6A3MWJ1-F1
#
_cell.length_a   1.000
_cell.length_b   1.000
_cell.length_c   1.000
_cell.angle_alpha   90.00
_cell.angle_beta   90.00
_cell.angle_gamma   90.00
#
_symmetry.space_group_name_H-M   'P 1'
#
loop_
_entity.id
_entity.type
_entity.pdbx_description
1 polymer ?
#
loop_
_entity_poly.entity_id
_entity_poly.type
_entity_poly.pdbx_seq_one_letter_code
_entity_poly.pdbx_strand_id
1 'polypeptide(L)'
;MLTYGATDATPRASPVDAETPLISSHTQPTVTSVDHASTVQVHVCDYNGIAQPVEVAVGTTLSEVVDAAFQKPVFTTGGFLGFENGNLSMAQRVTAADATTWTADKPLKLKYKRDDSCDSCLIL
;
A
#
# COMPACT_ATOMS: atom_id res chain seq x y z
N MET A 1 -9.20 76.87 -27.40
CA MET A 1 -8.71 75.52 -27.72
C MET A 1 -9.33 74.55 -26.72
N LEU A 2 -9.99 73.52 -27.27
CA LEU A 2 -10.46 72.25 -26.69
C LEU A 2 -11.17 72.25 -25.30
N THR A 3 -12.48 71.98 -25.15
CA THR A 3 -13.31 70.81 -25.55
C THR A 3 -13.64 69.97 -24.29
N TYR A 4 -14.90 70.08 -23.82
CA TYR A 4 -15.83 69.14 -23.13
C TYR A 4 -15.28 68.18 -22.03
N GLY A 5 -15.97 67.85 -20.95
CA GLY A 5 -17.40 67.92 -20.63
C GLY A 5 -17.66 67.17 -19.31
N ALA A 6 -18.80 67.50 -18.69
CA ALA A 6 -19.36 66.97 -17.44
C ALA A 6 -19.57 65.44 -17.44
N THR A 7 -19.63 64.75 -16.29
CA THR A 7 -20.87 64.46 -15.51
C THR A 7 -20.44 63.79 -14.20
N ASP A 8 -20.74 64.34 -13.02
CA ASP A 8 -21.99 64.19 -12.24
C ASP A 8 -22.42 62.72 -12.00
N ALA A 9 -22.35 62.29 -10.74
CA ALA A 9 -23.47 61.68 -10.00
C ALA A 9 -22.99 61.12 -8.65
N THR A 10 -23.41 61.76 -7.55
CA THR A 10 -23.54 61.12 -6.22
C THR A 10 -24.96 60.58 -6.09
N PRO A 11 -25.17 59.35 -5.60
CA PRO A 11 -26.06 59.18 -4.43
C PRO A 11 -25.58 58.04 -3.50
N ARG A 12 -25.53 58.19 -2.17
CA ARG A 12 -26.64 58.21 -1.18
C ARG A 12 -27.51 56.93 -1.20
N ALA A 13 -27.32 56.06 -0.19
CA ALA A 13 -28.36 55.35 0.60
C ALA A 13 -27.83 54.02 1.21
N SER A 14 -27.84 53.92 2.55
CA SER A 14 -28.01 52.65 3.32
C SER A 14 -29.44 52.09 3.07
N PRO A 15 -29.86 50.83 3.39
CA PRO A 15 -29.72 50.15 4.69
C PRO A 15 -29.82 48.59 4.70
N VAL A 16 -29.76 48.02 5.92
CA VAL A 16 -30.52 46.86 6.49
C VAL A 16 -30.65 45.50 5.77
N ASP A 17 -30.21 44.47 6.52
CA ASP A 17 -30.76 43.12 6.72
C ASP A 17 -31.79 42.54 5.73
N ALA A 18 -31.51 41.34 5.22
CA ALA A 18 -32.50 40.42 4.65
C ALA A 18 -32.08 38.96 4.89
N GLU A 19 -32.58 38.41 5.99
CA GLU A 19 -33.28 37.12 6.08
C GLU A 19 -32.69 35.87 5.39
N THR A 20 -32.37 34.86 6.21
CA THR A 20 -32.17 33.44 5.84
C THR A 20 -33.44 32.89 5.16
N PRO A 21 -33.35 31.96 4.18
CA PRO A 21 -33.46 30.55 4.59
C PRO A 21 -32.79 29.51 3.65
N LEU A 22 -32.73 28.28 4.19
CA LEU A 22 -32.60 26.97 3.53
C LEU A 22 -31.20 26.36 3.38
N ILE A 23 -31.17 25.10 3.85
CA ILE A 23 -30.29 23.97 3.59
C ILE A 23 -28.91 23.88 4.29
N SER A 24 -28.91 23.02 5.31
CA SER A 24 -27.78 22.32 5.95
C SER A 24 -26.45 22.39 5.21
N SER A 25 -25.53 23.21 5.71
CA SER A 25 -24.11 23.03 5.43
C SER A 25 -23.58 21.91 6.30
N HIS A 26 -23.80 20.70 5.77
CA HIS A 26 -22.87 19.57 5.81
C HIS A 26 -22.31 19.22 7.18
N THR A 27 -22.91 18.18 7.79
CA THR A 27 -22.21 17.19 8.60
C THR A 27 -20.81 17.01 8.04
N GLN A 28 -19.77 17.50 8.70
CA GLN A 28 -18.44 16.99 8.41
C GLN A 28 -18.49 15.54 8.88
N PRO A 29 -18.49 14.52 7.99
CA PRO A 29 -18.09 13.22 8.47
C PRO A 29 -16.70 13.45 9.04
N THR A 30 -16.48 13.05 10.28
CA THR A 30 -15.15 12.71 10.74
C THR A 30 -14.59 11.76 9.70
N VAL A 31 -13.82 12.32 8.76
CA VAL A 31 -12.99 11.54 7.87
C VAL A 31 -11.88 11.03 8.77
N THR A 32 -12.15 9.96 9.51
CA THR A 32 -11.19 8.87 9.57
C THR A 32 -10.98 8.46 8.11
N SER A 33 -10.12 9.21 7.42
CA SER A 33 -9.40 8.70 6.26
C SER A 33 -8.53 7.61 6.86
N VAL A 34 -9.14 6.44 7.05
CA VAL A 34 -8.43 5.21 6.79
C VAL A 34 -8.04 5.39 5.34
N ASP A 35 -6.82 5.88 5.13
CA ASP A 35 -6.15 5.84 3.86
C ASP A 35 -6.33 4.39 3.38
N HIS A 36 -7.26 4.18 2.45
CA HIS A 36 -7.55 2.86 1.91
C HIS A 36 -6.37 2.49 1.02
N ALA A 37 -5.21 2.25 1.63
CA ALA A 37 -4.15 1.47 1.04
C ALA A 37 -4.79 0.11 0.74
N SER A 38 -5.17 -0.11 -0.51
CA SER A 38 -5.81 -1.35 -0.96
C SER A 38 -4.92 -2.51 -0.53
N THR A 39 -5.27 -3.21 0.54
CA THR A 39 -4.50 -4.34 1.03
C THR A 39 -4.80 -5.57 0.18
N VAL A 40 -3.76 -6.34 -0.11
CA VAL A 40 -3.84 -7.60 -0.83
C VAL A 40 -3.20 -8.71 -0.04
N GLN A 41 -3.76 -9.90 -0.16
CA GLN A 41 -3.18 -11.11 0.42
C GLN A 41 -2.34 -11.81 -0.65
N VAL A 42 -1.07 -12.06 -0.32
CA VAL A 42 -0.14 -12.83 -1.13
C VAL A 42 0.32 -14.05 -0.34
N HIS A 43 0.58 -15.17 -1.00
CA HIS A 43 1.12 -16.35 -0.33
C HIS A 43 2.61 -16.45 -0.57
N VAL A 44 3.39 -16.62 0.50
CA VAL A 44 4.85 -16.74 0.46
C VAL A 44 5.25 -18.13 0.96
N CYS A 45 6.13 -18.79 0.22
CA CYS A 45 6.61 -20.12 0.57
C CYS A 45 7.72 -20.03 1.62
N ASP A 46 7.50 -20.66 2.78
CA ASP A 46 8.50 -20.72 3.85
C ASP A 46 9.63 -21.73 3.52
N TYR A 47 10.60 -21.86 4.42
CA TYR A 47 11.72 -22.80 4.23
C TYR A 47 11.28 -24.26 4.06
N ASN A 48 10.17 -24.66 4.68
CA ASN A 48 9.62 -26.01 4.60
C ASN A 48 8.76 -26.25 3.35
N GLY A 49 8.59 -25.24 2.49
CA GLY A 49 7.74 -25.33 1.30
C GLY A 49 6.25 -25.10 1.57
N ILE A 50 5.90 -24.54 2.74
CA ILE A 50 4.53 -24.26 3.14
C ILE A 50 4.17 -22.84 2.70
N ALA A 51 3.06 -22.71 1.96
CA ALA A 51 2.50 -21.42 1.56
C ALA A 51 1.85 -20.71 2.76
N GLN A 52 2.41 -19.59 3.19
CA GLN A 52 1.90 -18.77 4.27
C GLN A 52 1.25 -17.50 3.70
N PRO A 53 0.00 -17.17 4.07
CA PRO A 53 -0.64 -15.94 3.64
C PRO A 53 0.02 -14.73 4.34
N VAL A 54 0.24 -13.64 3.62
CA VAL A 54 0.78 -12.37 4.10
C VAL A 54 -0.09 -11.24 3.54
N GLU A 55 -0.60 -10.38 4.42
CA GLU A 55 -1.40 -9.23 4.03
C GLU A 55 -0.51 -7.99 3.96
N VAL A 56 -0.50 -7.33 2.80
CA VAL A 56 0.33 -6.15 2.53
C VAL A 56 -0.44 -5.11 1.74
N ALA A 57 -0.07 -3.84 1.83
CA ALA A 57 -0.65 -2.80 1.00
C ALA A 57 -0.18 -2.92 -0.46
N VAL A 58 -1.05 -2.63 -1.44
CA VAL A 58 -0.63 -2.47 -2.83
C VAL A 58 0.41 -1.36 -2.90
N GLY A 59 1.51 -1.63 -3.61
CA GLY A 59 2.65 -0.74 -3.73
C GLY A 59 3.79 -1.04 -2.75
N THR A 60 3.60 -1.91 -1.74
CA THR A 60 4.71 -2.39 -0.89
C THR A 60 5.74 -3.14 -1.71
N THR A 61 6.99 -3.05 -1.31
CA THR A 61 8.08 -3.78 -1.97
C THR A 61 8.10 -5.25 -1.59
N LEU A 62 8.65 -6.12 -2.46
CA LEU A 62 8.82 -7.54 -2.13
C LEU A 62 9.74 -7.75 -0.93
N SER A 63 10.67 -6.83 -0.67
CA SER A 63 11.47 -6.84 0.57
C SER A 63 10.59 -6.71 1.81
N GLU A 64 9.61 -5.80 1.79
CA GLU A 64 8.67 -5.63 2.91
C GLU A 64 7.72 -6.82 3.05
N VAL A 65 7.32 -7.45 1.93
CA VAL A 65 6.52 -8.68 1.96
C VAL A 65 7.28 -9.81 2.64
N VAL A 66 8.55 -10.00 2.27
CA VAL A 66 9.41 -11.02 2.86
C VAL A 66 9.64 -10.72 4.34
N ASP A 67 9.92 -9.47 4.72
CA ASP A 67 10.05 -9.07 6.12
C ASP A 67 8.78 -9.39 6.92
N ALA A 68 7.61 -9.00 6.40
CA ALA A 68 6.32 -9.30 7.02
C ALA A 68 6.04 -10.81 7.16
N ALA A 69 6.51 -11.62 6.20
CA ALA A 69 6.43 -13.07 6.30
C ALA A 69 7.31 -13.60 7.44
N PHE A 70 8.55 -13.13 7.55
CA PHE A 70 9.52 -13.56 8.57
C PHE A 70 9.11 -13.16 9.98
N GLN A 71 8.32 -12.09 10.13
CA GLN A 71 7.75 -11.69 11.41
C GLN A 71 6.61 -12.60 11.89
N LYS A 72 6.07 -13.48 11.03
CA LYS A 72 5.01 -14.42 11.45
C LYS A 72 5.61 -15.58 12.24
N PRO A 73 5.04 -15.94 13.41
CA PRO A 73 5.55 -17.02 14.26
C PRO A 73 5.48 -18.40 13.60
N VAL A 74 4.60 -18.57 12.61
CA VAL A 74 4.40 -19.82 11.86
C VAL A 74 5.32 -19.94 10.64
N PHE A 75 6.08 -18.88 10.31
CA PHE A 75 6.93 -18.85 9.13
C PHE A 75 8.31 -19.39 9.46
N THR A 76 8.68 -20.53 8.86
CA THR A 76 10.00 -21.12 9.10
C THR A 76 11.05 -20.34 8.32
N THR A 77 11.96 -19.70 9.04
CA THR A 77 13.05 -18.92 8.45
C THR A 77 14.28 -19.79 8.19
N GLY A 78 14.81 -19.75 6.97
CA GLY A 78 16.14 -20.26 6.62
C GLY A 78 17.08 -19.13 6.21
N GLY A 79 18.32 -19.46 5.82
CA GLY A 79 19.26 -18.49 5.26
C GLY A 79 18.77 -17.96 3.92
N PHE A 80 18.03 -16.85 3.89
CA PHE A 80 17.43 -16.32 2.68
C PHE A 80 18.48 -15.86 1.63
N LEU A 81 18.32 -16.29 0.38
CA LEU A 81 19.23 -15.99 -0.73
C LEU A 81 18.60 -15.15 -1.85
N GLY A 82 17.27 -15.07 -1.93
CA GLY A 82 16.56 -14.40 -3.01
C GLY A 82 15.24 -15.08 -3.38
N PHE A 83 14.68 -14.75 -4.53
CA PHE A 83 13.49 -15.41 -5.08
C PHE A 83 13.88 -16.59 -5.98
N GLU A 84 13.04 -17.62 -6.07
CA GLU A 84 13.23 -18.71 -7.04
C GLU A 84 13.04 -18.20 -8.48
N ASN A 85 12.11 -17.27 -8.69
CA ASN A 85 11.93 -16.59 -9.97
C ASN A 85 12.95 -15.45 -10.10
N GLY A 86 13.97 -15.65 -10.94
CA GLY A 86 15.04 -14.66 -11.17
C GLY A 86 14.60 -13.35 -11.83
N ASN A 87 13.34 -13.23 -12.29
CA ASN A 87 12.79 -11.97 -12.78
C ASN A 87 12.26 -11.07 -11.64
N LEU A 88 12.11 -11.61 -10.42
CA LEU A 88 11.63 -10.85 -9.27
C LEU A 88 12.80 -10.18 -8.56
N SER A 89 12.57 -8.95 -8.13
CA SER A 89 13.54 -8.13 -7.39
C SER A 89 12.96 -7.67 -6.07
N MET A 90 13.80 -7.50 -5.05
CA MET A 90 13.38 -6.98 -3.75
C MET A 90 12.74 -5.60 -3.82
N ALA A 91 13.15 -4.79 -4.79
CA ALA A 91 12.59 -3.45 -5.02
C ALA A 91 11.29 -3.47 -5.84
N GLN A 92 10.90 -4.62 -6.41
CA GLN A 92 9.64 -4.74 -7.14
C GLN A 92 8.48 -4.49 -6.18
N ARG A 93 7.48 -3.74 -6.65
CA ARG A 93 6.28 -3.44 -5.89
C ARG A 93 5.19 -4.47 -6.17
N VAL A 94 4.47 -4.85 -5.13
CA VAL A 94 3.28 -5.69 -5.22
C VAL A 94 2.15 -4.90 -5.84
N THR A 95 1.53 -5.48 -6.85
CA THR A 95 0.31 -4.98 -7.49
C THR A 95 -0.88 -5.85 -7.12
N ALA A 96 -2.10 -5.36 -7.39
CA ALA A 96 -3.29 -6.18 -7.22
C ALA A 96 -3.30 -7.44 -8.11
N ALA A 97 -2.62 -7.40 -9.26
CA ALA A 97 -2.48 -8.56 -10.13
C ALA A 97 -1.57 -9.65 -9.53
N ASP A 98 -0.53 -9.24 -8.78
CA ASP A 98 0.37 -10.19 -8.12
C ASP A 98 -0.36 -11.02 -7.06
N ALA A 99 -1.34 -10.44 -6.37
CA ALA A 99 -2.19 -11.16 -5.41
C ALA A 99 -2.99 -12.30 -6.07
N THR A 100 -3.38 -12.13 -7.33
CA THR A 100 -4.05 -13.20 -8.10
C THR A 100 -3.07 -14.26 -8.61
N THR A 101 -1.78 -13.94 -8.67
CA THR A 101 -0.72 -14.84 -9.14
C THR A 101 -0.15 -15.66 -7.99
N TRP A 102 0.09 -15.05 -6.83
CA TRP A 102 0.69 -15.68 -5.65
C TRP A 102 -0.37 -16.19 -4.68
N THR A 103 -1.04 -17.26 -5.10
CA THR A 103 -2.04 -17.97 -4.30
C THR A 103 -1.42 -19.13 -3.51
N ALA A 104 -2.21 -19.79 -2.66
CA ALA A 104 -1.75 -20.97 -1.91
C ALA A 104 -1.22 -22.09 -2.81
N ASP A 105 -1.81 -22.29 -3.99
CA ASP A 105 -1.37 -23.28 -4.98
C ASP A 105 -0.12 -22.88 -5.74
N LYS A 106 0.13 -21.57 -5.87
CA LYS A 106 1.25 -20.99 -6.60
C LYS A 106 1.92 -19.88 -5.78
N PRO A 107 2.49 -20.19 -4.61
CA PRO A 107 3.02 -19.17 -3.72
C PRO A 107 4.28 -18.51 -4.30
N LEU A 108 4.58 -17.32 -3.82
CA LEU A 108 5.86 -16.66 -4.03
C LEU A 108 6.96 -17.49 -3.39
N LYS A 109 7.79 -18.13 -4.22
CA LYS A 109 8.85 -19.01 -3.75
C LYS A 109 10.14 -18.26 -3.45
N LEU A 110 10.64 -18.46 -2.23
CA LEU A 110 11.91 -17.95 -1.77
C LEU A 110 12.99 -19.03 -1.94
N LYS A 111 14.21 -18.59 -2.25
CA LYS A 111 15.40 -19.45 -2.30
C LYS A 111 16.14 -19.32 -0.99
N TYR A 112 16.46 -20.46 -0.39
CA TYR A 112 17.19 -20.53 0.87
C TYR A 112 18.53 -21.23 0.68
N LYS A 113 19.49 -20.86 1.51
CA LYS A 113 20.74 -21.56 1.72
C LYS A 113 20.39 -22.88 2.40
N ARG A 114 20.75 -24.00 1.78
CA ARG A 114 20.78 -25.27 2.49
C ARG A 114 21.98 -25.24 3.41
N ASP A 115 21.77 -25.56 4.68
CA ASP A 115 22.88 -25.92 5.54
C ASP A 115 23.50 -27.20 4.97
N ASP A 116 24.77 -27.13 4.60
CA ASP A 116 25.57 -28.26 4.11
C ASP A 116 25.93 -29.22 5.25
N SER A 117 25.15 -29.23 6.35
CA SER A 117 25.41 -30.04 7.54
C SER A 117 25.00 -31.50 7.35
N CYS A 118 25.29 -32.08 6.18
CA CYS A 118 25.14 -33.50 5.90
C CYS A 118 26.42 -34.10 5.29
N ASP A 119 27.60 -33.61 5.70
CA ASP A 119 28.90 -34.24 5.38
C ASP A 119 29.66 -34.71 6.64
N SER A 120 29.02 -34.81 7.81
CA SER A 120 29.72 -35.22 9.04
C SER A 120 28.88 -36.00 10.05
N CYS A 121 28.30 -37.13 9.63
CA CYS A 121 27.84 -38.24 10.49
C CYS A 121 27.56 -39.45 9.56
N LEU A 122 28.26 -40.59 9.56
CA LEU A 122 29.16 -41.24 10.50
C LEU A 122 30.12 -42.12 9.68
N ILE A 123 31.43 -41.91 9.86
CA ILE A 123 32.37 -43.04 9.84
C ILE A 123 32.19 -43.73 11.19
N LEU A 124 31.79 -45.00 11.16
CA LEU A 124 32.15 -46.02 12.15
C LEU A 124 32.00 -47.40 11.53
#